data_AF-A0A1D8S6S3-F1
#
_entry.id   AF-A0A1D8S6S3-F1
#
_cell.length_a   1.000
_cell.length_b   1.000
_cell.length_c   1.000
_cell.angle_alpha   90.00
_cell.angle_beta   90.00
_cell.angle_gamma   90.00
#
_symmetry.space_group_name_H-M   'P 1'
#
loop_
_entity.id
_entity.type
_entity.pdbx_description
1 polymer ?
#
loop_
_entity_poly.entity_id
_entity_poly.type
_entity_poly.pdbx_seq_one_letter_code
_entity_poly.pdbx_strand_id
1 'polypeptide(L)'
;MGDSAEEINDDRRQELLGRISRQTATIGQRIPETINIDGDPFDLRDFVLETKSQGSIPPERRESVRTVRKTLTKEREARRERLETESLTEQEATNLVQDILGLDRAITALGNLAETDLAARSHEEYVDGTRRWVDFVDQLTD
;
A
#
# COMPACT_ATOMS: atom_id res chain seq x y z
N MET A 1 -4.03 36.58 -11.60
CA MET A 1 -4.38 35.50 -12.56
C MET A 1 -3.71 34.26 -11.98
N GLY A 2 -4.49 33.46 -11.24
CA GLY A 2 -3.98 32.33 -10.50
C GLY A 2 -3.73 31.15 -11.43
N ASP A 3 -2.62 30.47 -11.18
CA ASP A 3 -2.15 29.23 -11.81
C ASP A 3 -3.31 28.24 -12.05
N SER A 4 -3.88 28.26 -13.25
CA SER A 4 -4.73 27.17 -13.72
C SER A 4 -3.77 26.04 -14.07
N ALA A 5 -3.41 25.22 -13.08
CA ALA A 5 -2.69 23.98 -13.32
C ALA A 5 -3.50 23.19 -14.37
N GLU A 6 -2.94 23.04 -15.55
CA GLU A 6 -3.62 22.44 -16.69
C GLU A 6 -4.06 21.02 -16.31
N GLU A 7 -5.34 20.73 -16.48
CA GLU A 7 -5.89 19.40 -16.27
C GLU A 7 -5.23 18.41 -17.24
N ILE A 8 -4.98 17.19 -16.78
CA ILE A 8 -4.43 16.16 -17.66
C ILE A 8 -5.43 15.84 -18.78
N ASN A 9 -4.93 15.71 -20.00
CA ASN A 9 -5.72 15.21 -21.11
C ASN A 9 -5.82 13.67 -21.11
N ASP A 10 -6.65 13.13 -21.98
CA ASP A 10 -6.91 11.68 -22.06
C ASP A 10 -5.66 10.86 -22.43
N ASP A 11 -4.81 11.38 -23.32
CA ASP A 11 -3.56 10.74 -23.70
C ASP A 11 -2.61 10.61 -22.51
N ARG A 12 -2.47 11.71 -21.74
CA ARG A 12 -1.68 11.74 -20.51
C ARG A 12 -2.24 10.78 -19.48
N ARG A 13 -3.56 10.76 -19.30
CA ARG A 13 -4.25 9.82 -18.40
C ARG A 13 -3.96 8.36 -18.77
N GLN A 14 -4.08 8.00 -20.04
CA GLN A 14 -3.76 6.65 -20.52
C GLN A 14 -2.30 6.28 -20.32
N GLU A 15 -1.36 7.21 -20.50
CA GLU A 15 0.05 6.97 -20.19
C GLU A 15 0.26 6.63 -18.69
N LEU A 16 -0.34 7.41 -17.80
CA LEU A 16 -0.26 7.22 -16.35
C LEU A 16 -0.89 5.88 -15.91
N LEU A 17 -2.06 5.54 -16.44
CA LEU A 17 -2.71 4.24 -16.21
C LEU A 17 -1.88 3.07 -16.76
N GLY A 18 -1.28 3.26 -17.93
CA GLY A 18 -0.36 2.31 -18.53
C GLY A 18 0.87 2.09 -17.66
N ARG A 19 1.39 3.14 -17.02
CA ARG A 19 2.54 3.07 -16.11
C ARG A 19 2.23 2.23 -14.86
N ILE A 20 1.10 2.46 -14.19
CA ILE A 20 0.74 1.70 -12.98
C ILE A 20 0.40 0.23 -13.25
N SER A 21 0.05 -0.10 -14.50
CA SER A 21 -0.32 -1.47 -14.88
C SER A 21 0.87 -2.37 -15.22
N ARG A 22 2.11 -1.83 -15.27
CA ARG A 22 3.30 -2.62 -15.58
C ARG A 22 3.72 -3.45 -14.37
N GLN A 23 4.03 -4.73 -14.60
CA GLN A 23 4.49 -5.66 -13.55
C GLN A 23 5.76 -5.17 -12.83
N THR A 24 6.61 -4.41 -13.51
CA THR A 24 7.86 -3.85 -12.97
C THR A 24 7.71 -2.43 -12.41
N ALA A 25 6.50 -1.87 -12.38
CA ALA A 25 6.29 -0.47 -12.03
C ALA A 25 6.68 -0.13 -10.58
N THR A 26 6.70 -1.12 -9.69
CA THR A 26 7.08 -0.99 -8.28
C THR A 26 8.58 -1.08 -8.03
N ILE A 27 9.39 -1.40 -9.05
CA ILE A 27 10.85 -1.45 -8.95
C ILE A 27 11.39 -0.02 -8.77
N GLY A 28 12.16 0.20 -7.71
CA GLY A 28 12.70 1.52 -7.36
C GLY A 28 11.69 2.48 -6.70
N GLN A 29 10.41 2.08 -6.57
CA GLN A 29 9.42 2.87 -5.85
C GLN A 29 9.60 2.72 -4.34
N ARG A 30 9.26 3.78 -3.60
CA ARG A 30 9.25 3.76 -2.14
C ARG A 30 7.85 3.44 -1.63
N ILE A 31 7.78 2.83 -0.46
CA ILE A 31 6.51 2.68 0.25
C ILE A 31 6.18 4.06 0.86
N PRO A 32 4.95 4.59 0.66
CA PRO A 32 4.49 5.84 1.25
C PRO A 32 4.64 5.79 2.77
N GLU A 33 5.01 6.93 3.37
CA GLU A 33 5.18 7.00 4.83
C GLU A 33 3.84 6.74 5.52
N THR A 34 2.83 7.52 5.11
CA THR A 34 1.48 7.49 5.64
C THR A 34 0.50 7.46 4.46
N ILE A 35 -0.62 6.77 4.63
CA ILE A 35 -1.77 6.80 3.73
C ILE A 35 -3.03 7.09 4.54
N ASN A 36 -4.07 7.58 3.90
CA ASN A 36 -5.40 7.62 4.52
C ASN A 36 -6.16 6.35 4.12
N ILE A 37 -6.69 5.64 5.11
CA ILE A 37 -7.60 4.49 4.96
C ILE A 37 -8.91 4.88 5.63
N ASP A 38 -10.01 4.86 4.88
CA ASP A 38 -11.35 5.23 5.40
C ASP A 38 -11.42 6.62 6.10
N GLY A 39 -10.46 7.51 5.80
CA GLY A 39 -10.35 8.85 6.38
C GLY A 39 -9.32 8.98 7.51
N ASP A 40 -8.77 7.87 8.01
CA ASP A 40 -7.79 7.85 9.08
C ASP A 40 -6.36 7.68 8.56
N PRO A 41 -5.38 8.43 9.10
CA PRO A 41 -3.98 8.27 8.74
C PRO A 41 -3.42 6.94 9.27
N PHE A 42 -2.67 6.25 8.42
CA PHE A 42 -2.04 4.96 8.69
C PHE A 42 -0.57 4.99 8.24
N ASP A 43 0.37 4.70 9.14
CA ASP A 43 1.81 4.71 8.86
C ASP A 43 2.26 3.43 8.13
N LEU A 44 1.92 3.36 6.85
CA LEU A 44 2.12 2.19 5.99
C LEU A 44 3.58 1.72 5.94
N ARG A 45 4.54 2.64 5.82
CA ARG A 45 5.95 2.25 5.73
C ARG A 45 6.42 1.58 7.01
N ASP A 46 6.09 2.15 8.16
CA ASP A 46 6.49 1.64 9.45
C ASP A 46 5.85 0.28 9.71
N PHE A 47 4.56 0.13 9.40
CA PHE A 47 3.89 -1.18 9.46
C PHE A 47 4.60 -2.25 8.63
N VAL A 48 4.96 -1.95 7.37
CA VAL A 48 5.64 -2.93 6.50
C VAL A 48 7.04 -3.25 7.01
N LEU A 49 7.80 -2.25 7.49
CA LEU A 49 9.14 -2.46 8.05
C LEU A 49 9.08 -3.30 9.31
N GLU A 50 8.14 -3.01 10.22
CA GLU A 50 7.97 -3.76 11.46
C GLU A 50 7.54 -5.20 11.17
N THR A 51 6.59 -5.40 10.25
CA THR A 51 6.18 -6.75 9.81
C THR A 51 7.35 -7.54 9.23
N LYS A 52 8.27 -6.90 8.51
CA LYS A 52 9.50 -7.55 8.01
C LYS A 52 10.48 -7.87 9.13
N SER A 53 10.63 -6.96 10.11
CA SER A 53 11.55 -7.15 11.23
C SER A 53 11.15 -8.32 12.12
N GLN A 54 9.85 -8.68 12.16
CA GLN A 54 9.36 -9.85 12.89
C GLN A 54 9.78 -11.18 12.25
N GLY A 55 10.20 -11.19 10.97
CA GLY A 55 10.63 -12.39 10.24
C GLY A 55 9.51 -13.38 9.88
N SER A 56 8.46 -13.47 10.71
CA SER A 56 7.31 -14.37 10.59
C SER A 56 6.04 -13.68 11.10
N ILE A 57 4.88 -14.04 10.54
CA ILE A 57 3.58 -13.48 10.96
C ILE A 57 2.87 -14.52 11.83
N PRO A 58 2.46 -14.15 13.06
CA PRO A 58 1.78 -15.10 13.92
C PRO A 58 0.51 -15.68 13.34
N PRO A 59 0.27 -17.01 13.47
CA PRO A 59 -0.88 -17.66 12.87
C PRO A 59 -2.20 -17.00 13.26
N GLU A 60 -2.34 -16.56 14.51
CA GLU A 60 -3.48 -15.81 15.04
C GLU A 60 -3.69 -14.43 14.38
N ARG A 61 -2.64 -13.83 13.82
CA ARG A 61 -2.65 -12.50 13.20
C ARG A 61 -2.52 -12.54 11.68
N ARG A 62 -2.36 -13.74 11.10
CA ARG A 62 -2.36 -13.94 9.63
C ARG A 62 -3.66 -13.46 9.00
N GLU A 63 -4.80 -13.67 9.67
CA GLU A 63 -6.09 -13.17 9.22
C GLU A 63 -6.11 -11.65 9.19
N SER A 64 -5.63 -11.00 10.26
CA SER A 64 -5.50 -9.56 10.31
C SER A 64 -4.64 -8.99 9.17
N VAL A 65 -3.46 -9.57 8.90
CA VAL A 65 -2.62 -9.12 7.78
C VAL A 65 -3.31 -9.31 6.42
N ARG A 66 -4.11 -10.39 6.26
CA ARG A 66 -4.94 -10.57 5.05
C ARG A 66 -6.00 -9.48 4.95
N THR A 67 -6.64 -9.10 6.06
CA THR A 67 -7.60 -7.99 6.11
C THR A 67 -6.94 -6.67 5.74
N VAL A 68 -5.78 -6.34 6.33
CA VAL A 68 -4.99 -5.16 5.97
C VAL A 68 -4.67 -5.13 4.48
N ARG A 69 -4.17 -6.23 3.91
CA ARG A 69 -3.87 -6.31 2.46
C ARG A 69 -5.12 -6.09 1.60
N LYS A 70 -6.27 -6.62 2.03
CA LYS A 70 -7.54 -6.42 1.34
C LYS A 70 -7.95 -4.95 1.38
N THR A 71 -7.80 -4.28 2.52
CA THR A 71 -8.05 -2.84 2.68
C THR A 71 -7.12 -2.01 1.79
N LEU A 72 -5.82 -2.27 1.82
CA LEU A 72 -4.85 -1.60 0.94
C LEU A 72 -5.16 -1.80 -0.55
N THR A 73 -5.65 -2.98 -0.92
CA THR A 73 -6.06 -3.26 -2.31
C THR A 73 -7.28 -2.43 -2.70
N LYS A 74 -8.28 -2.28 -1.82
CA LYS A 74 -9.42 -1.40 -2.06
C LYS A 74 -8.99 0.06 -2.24
N GLU A 75 -8.13 0.56 -1.34
CA GLU A 75 -7.58 1.91 -1.41
C GLU A 75 -6.79 2.19 -2.70
N ARG A 76 -6.08 1.17 -3.18
CA ARG A 76 -5.35 1.20 -4.44
C ARG A 76 -6.29 1.26 -5.64
N GLU A 77 -7.39 0.50 -5.62
CA GLU A 77 -8.41 0.55 -6.68
C GLU A 77 -9.18 1.87 -6.66
N ALA A 78 -9.52 2.41 -5.49
CA ALA A 78 -10.16 3.72 -5.38
C ALA A 78 -9.29 4.85 -5.98
N ARG A 79 -7.98 4.83 -5.72
CA ARG A 79 -7.03 5.79 -6.33
C ARG A 79 -6.91 5.60 -7.84
N ARG A 80 -6.96 4.36 -8.32
CA ARG A 80 -6.97 4.07 -9.75
C ARG A 80 -8.24 4.61 -10.40
N GLU A 81 -9.42 4.34 -9.84
CA GLU A 81 -10.70 4.85 -10.34
C GLU A 81 -10.68 6.37 -10.40
N ARG A 82 -10.21 7.04 -9.34
CA ARG A 82 -10.00 8.49 -9.32
C ARG A 82 -9.10 8.97 -10.48
N LEU A 83 -7.98 8.28 -10.72
CA LEU A 83 -7.10 8.54 -11.86
C LEU A 83 -7.76 8.25 -13.21
N GLU A 84 -8.81 7.42 -13.28
CA GLU A 84 -9.56 7.13 -14.50
C GLU A 84 -10.67 8.16 -14.75
N THR A 85 -11.35 8.64 -13.70
CA THR A 85 -12.63 9.36 -13.84
C THR A 85 -12.61 10.83 -13.45
N GLU A 86 -11.76 11.23 -12.50
CA GLU A 86 -11.78 12.62 -12.00
C GLU A 86 -10.96 13.56 -12.88
N SER A 87 -11.38 14.81 -12.99
CA SER A 87 -10.54 15.89 -13.50
C SER A 87 -9.41 16.15 -12.52
N LEU A 88 -8.17 16.01 -12.99
CA LEU A 88 -6.97 16.09 -12.16
C LEU A 88 -5.95 16.98 -12.84
N THR A 89 -5.27 17.80 -12.05
CA THR A 89 -4.05 18.48 -12.50
C THR A 89 -2.92 17.48 -12.70
N GLU A 90 -1.90 17.85 -13.49
CA GLU A 90 -0.69 17.02 -13.66
C GLU A 90 -0.05 16.60 -12.33
N GLN A 91 -0.05 17.51 -11.35
CA GLN A 91 0.51 17.24 -10.03
C GLN A 91 -0.32 16.22 -9.25
N GLU A 92 -1.64 16.35 -9.24
CA GLU A 92 -2.55 15.42 -8.56
C GLU A 92 -2.49 14.03 -9.18
N ALA A 93 -2.52 13.95 -10.51
CA ALA A 93 -2.42 12.69 -11.23
C ALA A 93 -1.07 12.00 -10.98
N THR A 94 0.03 12.77 -10.98
CA THR A 94 1.36 12.24 -10.67
C THR A 94 1.44 11.73 -9.22
N ASN A 95 0.84 12.44 -8.27
CA ASN A 95 0.79 12.01 -6.87
C ASN A 95 -0.02 10.71 -6.73
N LEU A 96 -1.18 10.60 -7.38
CA LEU A 96 -1.98 9.37 -7.40
C LEU A 96 -1.19 8.18 -7.96
N VAL A 97 -0.43 8.38 -9.04
CA VAL A 97 0.45 7.33 -9.58
C VAL A 97 1.51 6.91 -8.56
N GLN A 98 2.15 7.85 -7.87
CA GLN A 98 3.15 7.53 -6.84
C GLN A 98 2.52 6.74 -5.68
N ASP A 99 1.35 7.16 -5.22
CA ASP A 99 0.62 6.48 -4.14
C ASP A 99 0.22 5.06 -4.55
N ILE A 100 -0.34 4.88 -5.74
CA ILE A 100 -0.73 3.56 -6.27
C ILE A 100 0.48 2.63 -6.32
N LEU A 101 1.60 3.08 -6.88
CA LEU A 101 2.81 2.27 -6.98
C LEU A 101 3.42 1.94 -5.60
N GLY A 102 3.28 2.88 -4.68
CA GLY A 102 3.66 2.73 -3.28
C GLY A 102 2.81 1.67 -2.56
N LEU A 103 1.50 1.69 -2.75
CA LEU A 103 0.54 0.71 -2.25
C LEU A 103 0.80 -0.67 -2.85
N ASP A 104 0.99 -0.76 -4.16
CA ASP A 104 1.31 -2.03 -4.85
C ASP A 104 2.58 -2.64 -4.23
N ARG A 105 3.61 -1.83 -3.97
CA ARG A 105 4.84 -2.28 -3.31
C ARG A 105 4.61 -2.78 -1.88
N ALA A 106 3.79 -2.09 -1.09
CA ALA A 106 3.44 -2.51 0.26
C ALA A 106 2.66 -3.84 0.25
N ILE A 107 1.66 -3.97 -0.62
CA ILE A 107 0.84 -5.18 -0.79
C ILE A 107 1.71 -6.37 -1.17
N THR A 108 2.65 -6.20 -2.11
CA THR A 108 3.61 -7.25 -2.48
C THR A 108 4.51 -7.62 -1.30
N ALA A 109 5.05 -6.63 -0.58
CA ALA A 109 5.92 -6.88 0.57
C ALA A 109 5.21 -7.71 1.66
N LEU A 110 3.98 -7.35 2.01
CA LEU A 110 3.17 -8.08 2.99
C LEU A 110 2.77 -9.47 2.48
N GLY A 111 2.50 -9.61 1.18
CA GLY A 111 2.17 -10.90 0.56
C GLY A 111 3.32 -11.90 0.62
N ASN A 112 4.53 -11.46 0.26
CA ASN A 112 5.72 -12.32 0.28
C ASN A 112 6.05 -12.84 1.68
N LEU A 113 5.83 -12.03 2.72
CA LEU A 113 6.02 -12.45 4.12
C LEU A 113 5.01 -13.53 4.52
N ALA A 114 3.73 -13.34 4.17
CA ALA A 114 2.69 -14.33 4.47
C ALA A 114 2.94 -15.67 3.75
N GLU A 115 3.47 -15.68 2.53
CA GLU A 115 3.81 -16.91 1.80
C GLU A 115 5.07 -17.60 2.33
N THR A 116 6.11 -16.82 2.66
CA THR A 116 7.35 -17.35 3.25
C THR A 116 7.07 -18.06 4.57
N ASP A 117 6.19 -17.47 5.38
CA ASP A 117 5.72 -18.01 6.65
C ASP A 117 4.93 -19.33 6.50
N LEU A 118 4.11 -19.47 5.45
CA LEU A 118 3.38 -20.71 5.15
C LEU A 118 4.30 -21.84 4.66
N ALA A 119 5.42 -21.50 4.02
CA ALA A 119 6.42 -22.45 3.55
C ALA A 119 7.36 -22.93 4.67
N ALA A 120 7.64 -22.07 5.66
CA ALA A 120 8.48 -22.38 6.81
C ALA A 120 7.68 -23.12 7.90
N ARG A 121 7.68 -24.46 7.87
CA ARG A 121 7.22 -25.29 9.00
C ARG A 121 8.24 -25.29 10.13
N SER A 122 8.42 -24.19 10.85
CA SER A 122 9.17 -24.18 12.12
C SER A 122 8.86 -22.91 12.90
N HIS A 123 8.30 -23.13 14.08
CA HIS A 123 8.11 -22.15 15.16
C HIS A 123 9.46 -21.64 15.67
N GLU A 124 9.40 -20.57 16.45
CA GLU A 124 10.47 -19.95 17.27
C GLU A 124 11.25 -18.82 16.61
N GLU A 125 10.70 -17.60 16.69
CA GLU A 125 11.31 -16.44 17.38
C GLU A 125 10.33 -15.24 17.26
N TYR A 126 9.38 -15.13 18.21
CA TYR A 126 8.63 -13.87 18.38
C TYR A 126 9.50 -12.92 19.20
N VAL A 127 10.08 -11.93 18.54
CA VAL A 127 10.80 -10.86 19.23
C VAL A 127 9.84 -9.70 19.47
N ASP A 128 9.86 -9.22 20.72
CA ASP A 128 9.07 -8.21 21.44
C ASP A 128 8.89 -6.84 20.73
N GLY A 129 8.48 -6.83 19.47
CA GLY A 129 7.95 -5.68 18.70
C GLY A 129 6.42 -5.65 18.70
N THR A 130 5.80 -6.40 19.61
CA THR A 130 4.40 -6.82 19.53
C THR A 130 3.41 -5.67 19.69
N ARG A 131 3.68 -4.65 20.51
CA ARG A 131 2.66 -3.62 20.80
C ARG A 131 2.35 -2.74 19.60
N ARG A 132 3.36 -2.08 19.03
CA ARG A 132 3.14 -1.12 17.94
C ARG A 132 2.58 -1.78 16.68
N TRP A 133 3.04 -2.99 16.40
CA TRP A 133 2.53 -3.77 15.27
C TRP A 133 1.08 -4.23 15.48
N VAL A 134 0.72 -4.61 16.71
CA VAL A 134 -0.67 -4.93 17.07
C VAL A 134 -1.55 -3.69 16.93
N ASP A 135 -1.10 -2.52 17.38
CA ASP A 135 -1.86 -1.27 17.24
C ASP A 135 -2.20 -0.98 15.77
N PHE A 136 -1.26 -1.21 14.84
CA PHE A 136 -1.52 -1.07 13.40
C PHE A 136 -2.53 -2.07 12.86
N VAL A 137 -2.48 -3.32 13.34
CA VAL A 137 -3.43 -4.35 12.95
C VAL A 137 -4.82 -3.99 13.45
N ASP A 138 -4.93 -3.62 14.72
CA ASP A 138 -6.20 -3.34 15.38
C ASP A 138 -6.86 -2.10 14.73
N GLN A 139 -6.09 -1.07 14.34
CA GLN A 139 -6.60 0.10 13.60
C GLN A 139 -7.33 -0.25 12.30
N LEU A 140 -7.04 -1.41 11.70
CA LEU A 140 -7.60 -1.84 10.41
C LEU A 140 -8.58 -3.01 10.52
N THR A 141 -8.79 -3.53 11.72
CA THR A 141 -9.70 -4.68 11.97
C THR A 141 -10.85 -4.37 12.92
N ASP A 142 -10.85 -3.22 13.59
CA ASP A 142 -11.97 -2.75 14.42
C ASP A 142 -13.07 -2.03 13.59
#